data_AF-A0A836VW23-F1
#
_entry.id   AF-A0A836VW23-F1
#
_cell.length_a   1.000
_cell.length_b   1.000
_cell.length_c   1.000
_cell.angle_alpha   90.00
_cell.angle_beta   90.00
_cell.angle_gamma   90.00
#
_symmetry.space_group_name_H-M   'P 1'
#
loop_
_entity.id
_entity.type
_entity.pdbx_description
1 polymer ?
#
loop_
_entity_poly.entity_id
_entity_poly.type
_entity_poly.pdbx_seq_one_letter_code
_entity_poly.pdbx_strand_id
1 'polypeptide(L)'
;MTVTESINVRQVLLEGESFGPQDVVRLQRAIHHHAGEVRQLCRELLERIDAGESTPENLRACGITSYLLADHGTAERCLRQLDGDGMAEFYLAKTLMVLGRYEEADELFRRAGDHGWDPVDCTLQR
;
A
#
# COMPACT_ATOMS: atom_id res chain seq x y z
N MET A 1 17.65 8.00 26.80
CA MET A 1 17.67 6.86 25.86
C MET A 1 16.24 6.52 25.53
N THR A 2 15.74 6.94 24.37
CA THR A 2 14.44 6.47 23.87
C THR A 2 14.62 5.03 23.43
N VAL A 3 13.90 4.11 24.07
CA VAL A 3 13.78 2.73 23.62
C VAL A 3 13.18 2.80 22.21
N THR A 4 14.00 2.57 21.18
CA THR A 4 13.48 2.37 19.82
C THR A 4 12.74 1.05 19.87
N GLU A 5 11.43 1.11 20.07
CA GLU A 5 10.55 -0.04 19.88
C GLU A 5 10.75 -0.51 18.44
N SER A 6 11.38 -1.67 18.28
CA SER A 6 11.61 -2.27 16.98
C SER A 6 10.26 -2.57 16.35
N ILE A 7 9.94 -1.91 15.24
CA ILE A 7 8.68 -2.15 14.53
C ILE A 7 8.70 -3.58 14.02
N ASN A 8 7.75 -4.40 14.47
CA ASN A 8 7.62 -5.78 14.00
C ASN A 8 6.94 -5.78 12.62
N VAL A 9 7.75 -5.72 11.56
CA VAL A 9 7.27 -5.65 10.17
C VAL A 9 6.50 -6.91 9.78
N ARG A 10 6.92 -8.09 10.27
CA ARG A 10 6.24 -9.37 10.02
C ARG A 10 4.81 -9.34 10.55
N GLN A 11 4.62 -8.83 11.76
CA GLN A 11 3.28 -8.68 12.34
C GLN A 11 2.39 -7.77 11.49
N VAL A 12 2.96 -6.70 10.93
CA VAL A 12 2.22 -5.74 10.10
C VAL A 12 1.82 -6.33 8.74
N LEU A 13 2.68 -7.12 8.10
CA LEU A 13 2.46 -7.58 6.71
C LEU A 13 1.86 -8.98 6.58
N LEU A 14 2.17 -9.90 7.48
CA LEU A 14 1.87 -11.32 7.29
C LEU A 14 0.91 -11.90 8.33
N GLU A 15 0.91 -11.33 9.55
CA GLU A 15 0.13 -11.83 10.69
C GLU A 15 -1.02 -10.89 11.08
N GLY A 16 -1.09 -9.70 10.47
CA GLY A 16 -2.12 -8.71 10.76
C GLY A 16 -3.47 -9.13 10.19
N GLU A 17 -4.53 -8.97 11.00
CA GLU A 17 -5.91 -9.23 10.57
C GLU A 17 -6.50 -8.09 9.72
N SER A 18 -5.88 -6.91 9.76
CA SER A 18 -6.29 -5.74 8.97
C SER A 18 -5.08 -4.90 8.61
N PHE A 19 -5.19 -4.11 7.53
CA PHE A 19 -4.15 -3.20 7.08
C PHE A 19 -4.74 -1.81 6.85
N GLY A 20 -4.31 -0.83 7.65
CA GLY A 20 -4.86 0.52 7.63
C GLY A 20 -3.82 1.64 7.55
N PRO A 21 -4.26 2.91 7.63
CA PRO A 21 -3.36 4.06 7.49
C PRO A 21 -2.20 4.10 8.50
N GLN A 22 -2.44 3.61 9.72
CA GLN A 22 -1.39 3.54 10.76
C GLN A 22 -0.29 2.55 10.41
N ASP A 23 -0.62 1.46 9.71
CA ASP A 23 0.34 0.45 9.27
C ASP A 23 1.25 0.97 8.17
N VAL A 24 0.73 1.83 7.29
CA VAL A 24 1.55 2.56 6.31
C VAL A 24 2.60 3.43 7.01
N VAL A 25 2.20 4.18 8.04
CA VAL A 25 3.14 5.03 8.81
C VAL A 25 4.21 4.17 9.49
N ARG A 26 3.82 3.02 10.05
CA ARG A 26 4.77 2.05 10.63
C ARG A 26 5.74 1.51 9.58
N LEU A 27 5.24 1.15 8.39
CA LEU A 27 6.07 0.66 7.29
C LEU A 27 7.03 1.72 6.75
N GLN A 28 6.59 2.97 6.59
CA GLN A 28 7.47 4.06 6.18
C GLN A 28 8.65 4.21 7.15
N ARG A 29 8.38 4.19 8.46
CA ARG A 29 9.44 4.21 9.49
C ARG A 29 10.33 2.97 9.39
N ALA A 30 9.75 1.79 9.21
CA ALA A 30 10.51 0.55 9.07
C ALA A 30 11.40 0.55 7.83
N ILE A 31 10.96 1.12 6.70
CA ILE A 31 11.77 1.22 5.48
C ILE A 31 13.02 2.06 5.72
N HIS A 32 12.94 3.14 6.51
CA HIS A 32 14.12 3.96 6.83
C HIS A 32 15.23 3.20 7.56
N HIS A 33 14.89 2.18 8.37
CA HIS A 33 15.84 1.45 9.21
C HIS A 33 16.10 0.01 8.76
N HIS A 34 15.13 -0.61 8.08
CA HIS A 34 15.03 -2.05 7.81
C HIS A 34 14.45 -2.34 6.41
N ALA A 35 14.76 -1.53 5.38
CA ALA A 35 14.25 -1.71 4.02
C ALA A 35 14.44 -3.12 3.43
N GLY A 36 15.53 -3.81 3.81
CA GLY A 36 15.79 -5.19 3.37
C GLY A 36 14.74 -6.18 3.89
N GLU A 37 14.40 -6.08 5.18
CA GLU A 37 13.38 -6.91 5.82
C GLU A 37 11.99 -6.63 5.23
N VAL A 38 11.62 -5.35 5.09
CA VAL A 38 10.34 -4.97 4.48
C VAL A 38 10.21 -5.53 3.06
N ARG A 39 11.27 -5.45 2.26
CA ARG A 39 11.28 -6.01 0.90
C ARG A 39 11.16 -7.54 0.88
N GLN A 40 11.84 -8.22 1.81
CA GLN A 40 11.75 -9.67 1.94
C GLN A 40 10.32 -10.11 2.30
N LEU A 41 9.73 -9.49 3.32
CA LEU A 41 8.37 -9.81 3.78
C LEU A 41 7.31 -9.43 2.75
N CYS A 42 7.49 -8.33 2.02
CA CYS A 42 6.59 -7.98 0.92
C CYS A 42 6.63 -9.01 -0.21
N ARG A 43 7.80 -9.60 -0.49
CA ARG A 43 7.93 -10.70 -1.46
C ARG A 43 7.26 -11.97 -0.96
N GLU A 44 7.46 -12.33 0.32
CA GLU A 44 6.78 -13.47 0.95
C GLU A 44 5.25 -13.30 0.88
N LEU A 45 4.73 -12.10 1.15
CA LEU A 45 3.30 -11.79 1.00
C LEU A 45 2.84 -11.93 -0.46
N LEU A 46 3.64 -11.48 -1.42
CA LEU A 46 3.32 -11.60 -2.85
C LEU A 46 3.26 -13.07 -3.28
N GLU A 47 4.18 -13.90 -2.81
CA GLU A 47 4.18 -15.34 -3.05
C GLU A 47 2.91 -16.02 -2.49
N ARG A 48 2.44 -15.60 -1.30
CA ARG A 48 1.16 -16.07 -0.73
C ARG A 48 -0.04 -15.67 -1.60
N ILE A 49 -0.07 -14.42 -2.07
CA ILE A 49 -1.11 -13.92 -2.99
C ILE A 49 -1.13 -14.75 -4.27
N ASP A 50 0.04 -14.96 -4.88
CA ASP A 50 0.18 -15.75 -6.12
C ASP A 50 -0.13 -17.25 -5.90
N ALA A 51 -0.02 -17.75 -4.66
CA ALA A 51 -0.46 -19.09 -4.25
C ALA A 51 -1.97 -19.20 -3.96
N GLY A 52 -2.72 -18.09 -4.04
CA GLY A 52 -4.18 -18.06 -3.89
C GLY A 52 -4.70 -17.33 -2.65
N GLU A 53 -3.83 -16.84 -1.77
CA GLU A 53 -4.23 -16.07 -0.57
C GLU A 53 -4.50 -14.58 -0.90
N SER A 54 -5.25 -14.33 -1.97
CA SER A 54 -5.57 -12.99 -2.49
C SER A 54 -6.72 -12.32 -1.72
N THR A 55 -6.60 -12.22 -0.39
CA THR A 55 -7.58 -11.48 0.41
C THR A 55 -7.46 -9.97 0.16
N PRO A 56 -8.54 -9.18 0.34
CA PRO A 56 -8.48 -7.74 0.18
C PRO A 56 -7.38 -7.07 1.03
N GLU A 57 -7.17 -7.56 2.24
CA GLU A 57 -6.15 -7.10 3.18
C GLU A 57 -4.74 -7.39 2.66
N ASN A 58 -4.49 -8.62 2.20
CA ASN A 58 -3.19 -9.02 1.65
C ASN A 58 -2.84 -8.21 0.39
N LEU A 59 -3.81 -8.04 -0.51
CA LEU A 59 -3.67 -7.24 -1.72
C LEU A 59 -3.36 -5.77 -1.36
N ARG A 60 -4.02 -5.22 -0.35
CA ARG A 60 -3.82 -3.83 0.08
C ARG A 60 -2.44 -3.65 0.71
N ALA A 61 -2.09 -4.54 1.65
CA ALA A 61 -0.80 -4.53 2.32
C ALA A 61 0.34 -4.68 1.31
N CYS A 62 0.24 -5.66 0.40
CA CYS A 62 1.27 -5.90 -0.62
C CYS A 62 1.37 -4.74 -1.61
N GLY A 63 0.24 -4.24 -2.11
CA GLY A 63 0.20 -3.16 -3.09
C GLY A 63 0.77 -1.85 -2.55
N ILE A 64 0.35 -1.45 -1.35
CA ILE A 64 0.83 -0.21 -0.72
C ILE A 64 2.30 -0.34 -0.32
N THR A 65 2.71 -1.48 0.22
CA THR A 65 4.14 -1.72 0.54
C THR A 65 5.00 -1.70 -0.71
N SER A 66 4.53 -2.28 -1.81
CA SER A 66 5.23 -2.24 -3.10
C SER A 66 5.38 -0.81 -3.62
N TYR A 67 4.34 0.03 -3.50
CA TYR A 67 4.41 1.46 -3.80
C TYR A 67 5.49 2.16 -2.96
N LEU A 68 5.52 1.91 -1.64
CA LEU A 68 6.53 2.49 -0.74
C LEU A 68 7.96 2.03 -1.06
N LEU A 69 8.12 0.83 -1.62
CA LEU A 69 9.40 0.27 -2.06
C LEU A 69 9.79 0.66 -3.49
N ALA A 70 8.99 1.51 -4.14
CA ALA A 70 9.12 1.92 -5.55
C ALA A 70 8.99 0.76 -6.58
N ASP A 71 8.35 -0.34 -6.19
CA ASP A 71 7.92 -1.39 -7.12
C ASP A 71 6.50 -1.09 -7.62
N HIS A 72 6.42 -0.15 -8.55
CA HIS A 72 5.15 0.35 -9.09
C HIS A 72 4.38 -0.70 -9.90
N GLY A 73 5.07 -1.68 -10.50
CA GLY A 73 4.43 -2.76 -11.26
C GLY A 73 3.66 -3.70 -10.35
N THR A 74 4.29 -4.14 -9.25
CA THR A 74 3.61 -4.96 -8.24
C THR A 74 2.51 -4.16 -7.54
N ALA A 75 2.75 -2.87 -7.24
CA ALA A 75 1.76 -2.00 -6.64
C ALA A 75 0.48 -1.91 -7.50
N GLU A 76 0.62 -1.61 -8.79
CA GLU A 76 -0.52 -1.55 -9.71
C GLU A 76 -1.25 -2.91 -9.79
N ARG A 77 -0.50 -4.02 -9.92
CA ARG A 77 -1.07 -5.38 -10.01
C ARG A 77 -1.97 -5.72 -8.82
N CYS A 78 -1.51 -5.41 -7.60
CA CYS A 78 -2.26 -5.73 -6.39
C CYS A 78 -3.42 -4.76 -6.16
N LEU A 79 -3.20 -3.44 -6.29
CA LEU A 79 -4.19 -2.44 -5.96
C LEU A 79 -5.37 -2.40 -6.95
N ARG A 80 -5.14 -2.75 -8.22
CA ARG A 80 -6.23 -2.85 -9.22
C ARG A 80 -7.29 -3.89 -8.90
N GLN A 81 -6.99 -4.83 -8.01
CA GLN A 81 -7.94 -5.88 -7.62
C GLN A 81 -8.91 -5.40 -6.52
N LEU A 82 -8.72 -4.20 -5.99
CA LEU A 82 -9.46 -3.65 -4.85
C LEU A 82 -10.37 -2.49 -5.26
N ASP A 83 -11.27 -2.77 -6.20
CA ASP A 83 -12.27 -1.81 -6.64
C ASP A 83 -13.23 -1.44 -5.49
N GLY A 84 -13.50 -0.15 -5.28
CA GLY A 84 -14.36 0.30 -4.18
C GLY A 84 -13.64 0.51 -2.84
N ASP A 85 -12.32 0.32 -2.79
CA ASP A 85 -11.52 0.58 -1.60
C ASP A 85 -10.81 1.94 -1.71
N GLY A 86 -11.27 2.93 -0.94
CA GLY A 86 -10.73 4.29 -1.04
C GLY A 86 -9.23 4.39 -0.78
N MET A 87 -8.69 3.57 0.12
CA MET A 87 -7.26 3.55 0.39
C MET A 87 -6.49 2.92 -0.77
N ALA A 88 -6.95 1.78 -1.30
CA ALA A 88 -6.30 1.15 -2.44
C ALA A 88 -6.34 2.03 -3.69
N GLU A 89 -7.47 2.67 -3.97
CA GLU A 89 -7.64 3.59 -5.09
C GLU A 89 -6.73 4.82 -4.97
N PHE A 90 -6.59 5.39 -3.77
CA PHE A 90 -5.66 6.50 -3.54
C PHE A 90 -4.21 6.12 -3.83
N TYR A 91 -3.76 4.96 -3.34
CA TYR A 91 -2.39 4.50 -3.60
C TYR A 91 -2.18 4.01 -5.05
N LEU A 92 -3.24 3.51 -5.70
CA LEU A 92 -3.20 3.18 -7.13
C LEU A 92 -3.06 4.46 -7.95
N ALA A 93 -3.82 5.51 -7.64
CA ALA A 93 -3.70 6.81 -8.28
C ALA A 93 -2.27 7.36 -8.17
N LYS A 94 -1.68 7.33 -6.96
CA LYS A 94 -0.28 7.73 -6.75
C LYS A 94 0.71 6.87 -7.54
N THR A 95 0.44 5.57 -7.69
CA THR A 95 1.25 4.67 -8.52
C THR A 95 1.18 5.08 -10.00
N LEU A 96 -0.02 5.35 -10.51
CA LEU A 96 -0.25 5.79 -11.88
C LEU A 96 0.36 7.18 -12.17
N MET A 97 0.36 8.08 -11.20
CA MET A 97 1.06 9.38 -11.30
C MET A 97 2.55 9.19 -11.59
N VAL A 98 3.21 8.28 -10.86
CA VAL A 98 4.63 7.99 -11.06
C VAL A 98 4.88 7.31 -12.41
N LEU A 99 3.92 6.52 -12.90
CA LEU A 99 3.97 5.87 -14.22
C LEU A 99 3.57 6.81 -15.38
N GLY A 100 3.22 8.07 -15.11
CA GLY A 100 2.83 9.05 -16.12
C GLY A 100 1.41 8.88 -16.68
N ARG A 101 0.56 8.10 -16.01
CA ARG A 101 -0.84 7.82 -16.40
C ARG A 101 -1.81 8.75 -15.67
N TYR A 102 -1.66 10.04 -15.95
CA TYR A 102 -2.30 11.12 -15.19
C TYR A 102 -3.83 11.12 -15.25
N GLU A 103 -4.41 10.84 -16.42
CA GLU A 103 -5.88 10.83 -16.59
C GLU A 103 -6.54 9.73 -15.73
N GLU A 104 -5.93 8.55 -15.70
CA GLU A 104 -6.42 7.45 -14.86
C GLU A 104 -6.19 7.72 -13.37
N ALA A 105 -5.11 8.41 -13.02
CA ALA A 105 -4.85 8.81 -11.64
C ALA A 105 -5.88 9.84 -11.13
N ASP A 106 -6.24 10.84 -11.95
CA ASP A 106 -7.24 11.85 -11.59
C ASP A 106 -8.58 11.21 -11.20
N GLU A 107 -9.04 10.27 -12.04
CA GLU A 107 -10.30 9.56 -11.81
C GLU A 107 -10.24 8.69 -10.55
N LEU A 108 -9.11 8.01 -10.31
CA LEU A 108 -8.95 7.20 -9.10
C LEU A 108 -8.87 8.05 -7.82
N PHE A 109 -8.25 9.23 -7.84
CA PHE A 109 -8.30 10.13 -6.69
C PHE A 109 -9.72 10.60 -6.39
N ARG A 110 -10.52 10.89 -7.43
CA ARG A 110 -11.93 11.26 -7.26
C ARG A 110 -12.70 10.12 -6.60
N ARG A 111 -12.56 8.89 -7.14
CA ARG A 111 -13.21 7.69 -6.60
C ARG A 111 -12.77 7.35 -5.19
N ALA A 112 -11.48 7.54 -4.87
CA ALA A 112 -10.96 7.29 -3.53
C ALA A 112 -11.69 8.14 -2.48
N GLY A 113 -11.95 9.41 -2.78
CA GLY A 113 -12.76 10.30 -1.94
C GLY A 113 -14.21 9.83 -1.80
N ASP A 114 -14.83 9.37 -2.90
CA ASP A 114 -16.19 8.80 -2.89
C ASP A 114 -16.27 7.52 -2.03
N HIS A 115 -15.19 6.72 -2.00
CA HIS A 115 -15.07 5.48 -1.24
C HIS A 115 -14.48 5.64 0.17
N GLY A 116 -14.50 6.88 0.71
CA GLY A 116 -14.22 7.14 2.12
C GLY A 116 -12.75 7.37 2.47
N TRP A 117 -11.86 7.55 1.48
CA TRP A 117 -10.57 8.19 1.73
C TRP A 117 -10.75 9.69 1.96
N ASP A 118 -9.75 10.33 2.59
CA ASP A 118 -9.81 11.76 2.89
C ASP A 118 -9.97 12.58 1.58
N PRO A 119 -11.09 13.31 1.38
CA PRO A 119 -11.33 14.07 0.17
C PRO A 119 -10.37 15.25 -0.02
N VAL A 120 -9.83 15.79 1.08
CA VAL A 120 -8.83 16.87 1.04
C VAL A 120 -7.53 16.31 0.49
N ASP A 121 -7.07 15.17 0.99
CA ASP A 121 -5.87 14.51 0.47
C ASP A 121 -6.04 14.12 -1.00
N CYS A 122 -7.22 13.64 -1.40
CA CYS A 122 -7.50 13.35 -2.81
C CYS A 122 -7.39 14.61 -3.67
N THR A 123 -7.95 15.73 -3.22
CA THR A 123 -7.92 16.99 -3.96
C THR A 123 -6.51 17.56 -4.10
N LEU A 124 -5.66 17.41 -3.06
CA LEU A 124 -4.28 17.91 -3.08
C LEU A 124 -3.33 17.11 -3.98
N GLN A 125 -3.67 15.86 -4.32
CA GLN A 125 -2.81 14.94 -5.07
C GLN A 125 -3.19 14.79 -6.55
N ARG A 126 -4.34 15.36 -6.97
CA ARG A 126 -4.78 15.47 -8.37
C ARG A 126 -4.02 16.59 -9.09
#